data_AF-A0A3N1M8P4-F1
#
_entry.id   AF-A0A3N1M8P4-F1
#
_cell.length_a   1.000
_cell.length_b   1.000
_cell.length_c   1.000
_cell.angle_alpha   90.00
_cell.angle_beta   90.00
_cell.angle_gamma   90.00
#
_symmetry.space_group_name_H-M   'P 1'
#
loop_
_entity.id
_entity.type
_entity.pdbx_description
1 polymer ?
#
loop_
_entity_poly.entity_id
_entity_poly.type
_entity_poly.pdbx_seq_one_letter_code
_entity_poly.pdbx_strand_id
1 'polypeptide(L)' 'MAQKISRSVSRLFHTWQARSMHRRCMAQLDAHLLMDIGLTTRDQLRETEKPMWRA' A
#
# COMPACT_ATOMS: atom_id res chain seq x y z
N MET A 1 6.71 19.43 23.24
CA MET A 1 5.60 18.91 22.40
C MET A 1 5.95 18.81 20.90
N ALA A 2 6.70 19.75 20.32
CA ALA A 2 7.04 19.77 18.88
C ALA A 2 7.75 18.50 18.34
N GLN A 3 8.65 17.88 19.12
CA GLN A 3 9.36 16.65 18.70
C GLN A 3 8.44 15.43 18.53
N LYS A 4 7.34 15.31 19.29
CA LYS A 4 6.42 14.17 19.19
C LYS A 4 5.57 14.25 17.92
N ILE A 5 5.10 15.45 17.56
CA ILE A 5 4.35 15.69 16.33
C ILE A 5 5.24 15.37 15.11
N SER A 6 6.49 15.84 15.12
CA SER A 6 7.48 15.54 14.07
C SER A 6 7.66 14.03 13.85
N ARG A 7 7.77 13.25 14.93
CA ARG A 7 7.90 11.78 14.85
C ARG A 7 6.63 11.09 14.34
N SER A 8 5.46 11.54 14.77
CA SER A 8 4.17 10.97 14.32
C SER A 8 3.89 11.26 12.85
N VAL A 9 4.19 12.48 12.39
CA VAL A 9 4.05 12.89 10.99
C VAL A 9 5.04 12.13 10.11
N SER A 10 6.30 12.00 10.52
CA SER A 10 7.30 11.17 9.81
C SER A 10 6.84 9.72 9.67
N ARG A 11 6.31 9.11 10.73
CA ARG A 11 5.77 7.73 10.68
C ARG A 11 4.60 7.60 9.71
N LEU A 12 3.72 8.61 9.65
CA LEU A 12 2.60 8.64 8.72
C LEU A 12 3.09 8.68 7.26
N PHE A 13 4.05 9.56 6.96
CA PHE A 13 4.66 9.62 5.62
C PHE A 13 5.35 8.31 5.23
N HIS A 14 6.12 7.70 6.13
CA HIS A 14 6.73 6.39 5.88
C HIS A 14 5.67 5.30 5.62
N THR A 15 4.56 5.34 6.35
CA THR A 15 3.44 4.40 6.15
C THR A 15 2.83 4.58 4.76
N TRP A 16 2.56 5.81 4.34
CA TRP A 16 2.02 6.12 3.02
C TRP A 16 2.98 5.74 1.90
N GLN A 17 4.28 5.97 2.09
CA GLN A 17 5.33 5.57 1.15
C GLN A 17 5.37 4.04 0.99
N ALA A 18 5.40 3.30 2.11
CA ALA A 18 5.41 1.85 2.12
C ALA A 18 4.16 1.27 1.42
N ARG A 19 2.97 1.80 1.72
CA ARG A 19 1.72 1.41 1.03
C ARG A 19 1.78 1.67 -0.46
N SER A 20 2.29 2.83 -0.87
CA SER A 20 2.42 3.18 -2.29
C SER A 20 3.38 2.24 -3.01
N MET A 21 4.49 1.86 -2.36
CA MET A 21 5.43 0.86 -2.90
C MET A 21 4.78 -0.52 -3.02
N HIS A 22 4.10 -1.00 -1.97
CA HIS A 22 3.41 -2.28 -1.99
C HIS A 22 2.35 -2.34 -3.08
N ARG A 23 1.53 -1.30 -3.25
CA ARG A 23 0.51 -1.25 -4.31
C ARG A 23 1.11 -1.23 -5.70
N ARG A 24 2.22 -0.51 -5.91
CA ARG A 24 2.94 -0.55 -7.20
C ARG A 24 3.53 -1.92 -7.50
N CYS A 25 4.05 -2.61 -6.49
CA CYS A 25 4.56 -3.98 -6.64
C CYS A 25 3.39 -4.93 -6.96
N MET A 26 2.29 -4.81 -6.20
CA MET A 26 1.10 -5.61 -6.39
C MET A 26 0.48 -5.41 -7.78
N ALA A 27 0.47 -4.18 -8.30
CA ALA A 27 -0.01 -3.86 -9.66
C ALA A 27 0.82 -4.50 -10.78
N GLN A 28 2.08 -4.88 -10.50
CA GLN A 28 2.97 -5.55 -11.44
C GLN A 28 2.91 -7.08 -11.34
N LEU A 29 2.19 -7.63 -10.35
CA LEU A 29 2.03 -9.07 -10.23
C LEU A 29 1.13 -9.61 -11.33
N ASP A 30 1.60 -10.71 -11.93
CA ASP A 30 0.87 -11.44 -12.95
C ASP A 30 -0.32 -12.20 -12.36
N ALA A 31 -1.34 -12.49 -13.17
CA ALA A 31 -2.59 -13.10 -12.69
C ALA A 31 -2.36 -14.45 -11.99
N HIS A 32 -1.40 -15.23 -12.47
CA HIS A 32 -1.03 -16.51 -11.86
C HIS A 32 -0.41 -16.34 -10.46
N LEU A 33 0.46 -15.33 -10.28
CA LEU A 33 1.07 -15.03 -8.98
C LEU A 33 0.05 -14.53 -7.96
N LEU A 34 -0.94 -13.76 -8.41
CA LEU A 34 -2.07 -13.34 -7.56
C LEU A 34 -2.86 -14.56 -7.07
N MET A 35 -3.14 -15.51 -7.96
CA MET A 35 -3.87 -16.74 -7.59
C MET A 35 -3.08 -17.60 -6.60
N ASP A 36 -1.76 -17.67 -6.74
CA ASP A 36 -0.89 -18.44 -5.84
C ASP A 36 -0.97 -17.91 -4.39
N ILE A 37 -1.14 -16.59 -4.22
CA ILE A 37 -1.37 -15.96 -2.91
C ILE A 37 -2.86 -15.81 -2.54
N GLY A 38 -3.76 -16.46 -3.29
CA GLY A 38 -5.20 -16.47 -3.01
C GLY A 38 -5.92 -15.16 -3.32
N LEU A 39 -5.37 -14.31 -4.17
CA LEU A 39 -5.96 -13.04 -4.59
C LEU A 39 -6.47 -13.11 -6.02
N THR A 40 -7.54 -12.35 -6.29
CA THR A 40 -8.04 -12.16 -7.66
C THR A 40 -7.54 -10.85 -8.26
N THR A 41 -7.60 -10.71 -9.59
CA THR A 41 -7.36 -9.43 -10.28
C THR A 41 -8.30 -8.33 -9.78
N ARG A 42 -9.52 -8.69 -9.36
CA ARG A 42 -10.47 -7.75 -8.75
C ARG A 42 -9.96 -7.24 -7.39
N ASP A 43 -9.37 -8.09 -6.58
CA ASP A 43 -8.76 -7.70 -5.30
C ASP A 43 -7.54 -6.81 -5.50
N GLN A 44 -6.72 -7.14 -6.51
CA GLN A 44 -5.59 -6.31 -6.94
C GLN A 44 -6.05 -4.91 -7.34
N LEU A 45 -7.03 -4.77 -8.24
CA LEU A 45 -7.57 -3.47 -8.65
C LEU A 45 -8.13 -2.68 -7.45
N ARG A 46 -8.93 -3.34 -6.61
CA ARG A 46 -9.49 -2.72 -5.40
C ARG A 46 -8.40 -2.23 -4.45
N GLU A 47 -7.28 -2.95 -4.33
CA GLU A 47 -6.16 -2.57 -3.47
C GLU A 47 -5.31 -1.46 -4.09
N THR A 48 -5.05 -1.48 -5.39
CA THR A 48 -4.21 -0.49 -6.07
C THR A 48 -4.90 0.86 -6.24
N GLU A 49 -6.23 0.87 -6.35
CA GLU A 49 -7.03 2.09 -6.49
C GLU A 49 -7.20 2.88 -5.18
N LYS A 50 -7.00 2.28 -4.00
CA LYS A 50 -7.18 3.09 -2.77
C LYS A 50 -6.08 4.14 -2.65
N PRO A 51 -6.43 5.37 -2.22
CA PRO A 51 -5.47 6.44 -2.05
C PRO A 51 -4.49 6.13 -0.92
N MET A 52 -3.29 6.73 -0.95
CA MET A 52 -2.17 6.42 -0.04
C MET A 52 -2.51 6.52 1.46
N TRP A 53 -3.48 7.37 1.81
CA TRP A 53 -3.91 7.59 3.19
C TRP A 53 -4.85 6.50 3.72
N ARG A 54 -5.47 5.70 2.84
CA ARG A 54 -6.45 4.68 3.19
C ARG A 54 -5.80 3.30 3.30
N ALA A 55 -6.06 2.64 4.42
CA ALA A 55 -5.77 1.21 4.61
C ALA A 55 -6.80 0.36 3.86
#